data_AF-A0A1M3QZ74-F1
#
_entry.id   AF-A0A1M3QZ74-F1
#
_cell.length_a   1.000
_cell.length_b   1.000
_cell.length_c   1.000
_cell.angle_alpha   90.00
_cell.angle_beta   90.00
_cell.angle_gamma   90.00
#
_symmetry.space_group_name_H-M   'P 1'
#
loop_
_entity.id
_entity.type
_entity.pdbx_description
1 polymer ?
#
loop_
_entity_poly.entity_id
_entity_poly.type
_entity_poly.pdbx_seq_one_letter_code
_entity_poly.pdbx_strand_id
1 'polypeptide(L)'
;MFIIYGKKTGRIKKYTDHGYACPNCKAFDLSIKVFREYYHLYYIPAFPAGIKSAAVSCNNCGATIRNEAVSQQYENTARTPFYFFIWPILVIIFIAFMIKSNLETQKEKQAFINDPKVGDVYTIRKEDTGKSSYYFVRLIRIEGDTITAYHNNFVYSGYVDKLDKDDFFDQAEEFMFLKPQIKKMLKSGEINSVYRYYDGDDGFNRMR
;
A
#
# COMPACT_ATOMS: atom_id res chain seq x y z
N MET A 1 -17.83 -19.83 0.55
CA MET A 1 -17.06 -19.01 -0.40
C MET A 1 -17.58 -17.59 -0.31
N PHE A 2 -16.88 -16.69 0.37
CA PHE A 2 -17.28 -15.30 0.41
C PHE A 2 -16.90 -14.68 -0.94
N ILE A 3 -17.87 -14.53 -1.84
CA ILE A 3 -17.71 -13.69 -3.02
C ILE A 3 -17.87 -12.25 -2.53
N ILE A 4 -16.75 -11.57 -2.32
CA ILE A 4 -16.71 -10.26 -1.65
C ILE A 4 -16.62 -9.09 -2.67
N TYR A 5 -16.81 -9.40 -3.96
CA TYR A 5 -16.87 -8.42 -5.03
C TYR A 5 -18.14 -8.60 -5.85
N GLY A 6 -18.64 -7.51 -6.43
CA GLY A 6 -19.88 -7.56 -7.21
C GLY A 6 -20.38 -6.17 -7.59
N LYS A 7 -21.55 -6.13 -8.22
CA LYS A 7 -22.29 -4.90 -8.52
C LYS A 7 -23.42 -4.72 -7.52
N LYS A 8 -23.62 -3.49 -7.06
CA LYS A 8 -24.79 -3.09 -6.27
C LYS A 8 -25.36 -1.78 -6.79
N THR A 9 -26.63 -1.56 -6.50
CA THR A 9 -27.33 -0.32 -6.83
C THR A 9 -27.52 0.49 -5.56
N GLY A 10 -27.04 1.73 -5.56
CA GLY A 10 -27.17 2.67 -4.44
C GLY A 10 -28.02 3.86 -4.83
N ARG A 11 -28.87 4.34 -3.92
CA ARG A 11 -29.59 5.60 -4.10
C ARG A 11 -28.61 6.77 -3.91
N ILE A 12 -28.39 7.56 -4.95
CA ILE A 12 -27.46 8.69 -4.92
C ILE A 12 -28.12 10.00 -4.50
N LYS A 13 -29.42 10.17 -4.81
CA LYS A 13 -30.15 11.39 -4.48
C LYS A 13 -31.65 11.13 -4.39
N LYS A 14 -32.36 11.96 -3.62
CA LYS A 14 -33.81 12.06 -3.57
C LYS A 14 -34.19 13.51 -3.84
N TYR A 15 -35.23 13.71 -4.66
CA TYR A 15 -35.85 15.00 -4.95
C TYR A 15 -37.35 14.90 -4.66
N THR A 16 -37.93 16.06 -4.37
CA THR A 16 -39.38 16.28 -4.45
C THR A 16 -39.61 17.27 -5.56
N ASP A 17 -40.55 16.98 -6.46
CA ASP A 17 -40.88 17.84 -7.58
C ASP A 17 -42.36 18.23 -7.57
N HIS A 18 -42.59 19.51 -7.87
CA HIS A 18 -43.90 20.13 -7.97
C HIS A 18 -44.19 20.71 -9.36
N GLY A 19 -43.28 20.52 -10.33
CA GLY A 19 -43.43 21.01 -11.70
C GLY A 19 -44.31 20.09 -12.57
N TYR A 20 -44.38 18.80 -12.25
CA TYR A 20 -45.14 17.82 -13.02
C TYR A 20 -46.38 17.30 -12.25
N ALA A 21 -47.53 17.29 -12.92
CA ALA A 21 -48.75 16.70 -12.37
C ALA A 21 -48.73 15.17 -12.47
N CYS A 22 -49.16 14.49 -11.42
CA CYS A 22 -49.35 13.04 -11.43
C CYS A 22 -50.42 12.66 -12.48
N PRO A 23 -50.15 11.70 -13.40
CA PRO A 23 -51.13 11.29 -14.40
C PRO A 23 -52.37 10.63 -13.77
N ASN A 24 -52.23 10.02 -12.58
CA ASN A 24 -53.29 9.27 -11.90
C ASN A 24 -54.20 10.16 -11.04
N CYS A 25 -53.64 10.98 -10.15
CA CYS A 25 -54.43 11.79 -9.20
C CYS A 25 -54.33 13.30 -9.40
N LYS A 26 -53.60 13.76 -10.43
CA LYS A 26 -53.37 15.19 -10.76
C LYS A 26 -52.69 16.03 -9.68
N ALA A 27 -52.26 15.43 -8.57
CA ALA A 27 -51.44 16.11 -7.56
C ALA A 27 -50.05 16.44 -8.12
N PHE A 28 -49.50 17.57 -7.70
CA PHE A 28 -48.16 18.05 -8.07
C PHE A 28 -47.13 17.66 -7.01
N ASP A 29 -47.23 16.48 -6.40
CA ASP A 29 -46.27 16.05 -5.37
C ASP A 29 -45.64 14.73 -5.77
N LEU A 30 -44.49 14.81 -6.42
CA LEU A 30 -43.73 13.68 -6.94
C LEU A 30 -42.42 13.50 -6.15
N SER A 31 -42.16 12.28 -5.70
CA SER A 31 -40.87 11.86 -5.15
C SER A 31 -40.04 11.18 -6.25
N ILE A 32 -38.88 11.74 -6.55
CA ILE A 32 -37.91 11.17 -7.49
C ILE A 32 -36.71 10.64 -6.71
N LYS A 33 -36.40 9.34 -6.90
CA LYS A 33 -35.22 8.70 -6.32
C LYS A 33 -34.28 8.32 -7.46
N VAL A 34 -33.06 8.85 -7.43
CA VAL A 34 -32.03 8.52 -8.43
C VAL A 34 -31.08 7.50 -7.85
N PHE A 35 -30.81 6.47 -8.62
CA PHE A 35 -29.95 5.34 -8.30
C PHE A 35 -28.76 5.29 -9.26
N ARG A 36 -27.70 4.66 -8.79
CA ARG A 36 -26.52 4.38 -9.59
C ARG A 36 -25.92 3.04 -9.19
N GLU A 37 -25.53 2.27 -10.19
CA GLU A 37 -24.78 1.04 -9.97
C GLU A 37 -23.33 1.37 -9.57
N TYR A 38 -22.72 0.50 -8.79
CA TYR A 38 -21.30 0.56 -8.44
C TYR A 38 -20.74 -0.82 -8.24
N TYR A 39 -19.47 -0.96 -8.58
CA TYR A 39 -18.71 -2.11 -8.14
C TYR A 39 -18.34 -1.93 -6.68
N HIS A 40 -18.42 -3.00 -5.91
CA HIS A 40 -17.91 -3.04 -4.56
C HIS A 40 -16.87 -4.14 -4.41
N LEU A 41 -15.97 -3.93 -3.47
CA LEU A 41 -15.05 -4.94 -2.95
C LEU A 41 -15.09 -4.80 -1.43
N TYR A 42 -15.34 -5.89 -0.70
CA TYR A 42 -15.57 -5.88 0.76
C TYR A 42 -16.76 -5.03 1.20
N TYR A 43 -17.83 -5.03 0.39
CA TYR A 43 -19.01 -4.18 0.57
C TYR A 43 -18.73 -2.66 0.52
N ILE A 44 -17.48 -2.27 0.27
CA ILE A 44 -17.05 -0.88 0.10
C ILE A 44 -17.17 -0.52 -1.39
N PRO A 45 -17.86 0.58 -1.73
CA PRO A 45 -17.93 1.06 -3.11
C PRO A 45 -16.54 1.36 -3.69
N ALA A 46 -16.25 0.79 -4.85
CA ALA A 46 -14.97 0.90 -5.54
C ALA A 46 -15.00 1.96 -6.63
N PHE A 47 -15.92 1.81 -7.57
CA PHE A 47 -16.13 2.79 -8.63
C PHE A 47 -17.57 2.71 -9.14
N PRO A 48 -18.14 3.83 -9.59
CA PRO A 48 -19.45 3.82 -10.21
C PRO A 48 -19.44 2.97 -11.48
N ALA A 49 -20.54 2.26 -11.70
CA ALA A 49 -20.79 1.43 -12.88
C ALA A 49 -22.12 1.85 -13.53
N GLY A 50 -22.31 1.46 -14.79
CA GLY A 50 -23.59 1.56 -15.47
C GLY A 50 -24.10 3.00 -15.67
N ILE A 51 -25.37 3.07 -16.07
CA ILE A 51 -26.14 4.31 -16.27
C ILE A 51 -26.89 4.63 -14.97
N LYS A 52 -27.17 5.90 -14.71
CA LYS A 52 -28.07 6.28 -13.60
C LYS A 52 -29.50 5.88 -13.97
N SER A 53 -30.33 5.63 -12.96
CA SER A 53 -31.75 5.37 -13.16
C SER A 53 -32.58 6.16 -12.17
N ALA A 54 -33.69 6.76 -12.61
CA ALA A 54 -34.64 7.45 -11.76
C ALA A 54 -35.94 6.66 -11.59
N ALA A 55 -36.38 6.50 -10.35
CA ALA A 55 -37.72 6.03 -10.02
C ALA A 55 -38.58 7.23 -9.58
N VAL A 56 -39.69 7.45 -10.28
CA VAL A 56 -40.64 8.54 -10.01
C VAL A 56 -41.91 7.95 -9.42
N SER A 57 -42.35 8.47 -8.27
CA SER A 57 -43.57 8.05 -7.59
C SER A 57 -44.34 9.25 -7.06
N CYS A 58 -45.67 9.25 -7.14
CA CYS A 58 -46.49 10.28 -6.51
C CYS A 58 -46.59 10.06 -5.00
N ASN A 59 -46.37 11.10 -4.20
CA ASN A 59 -46.49 11.04 -2.73
C ASN A 59 -47.95 10.98 -2.27
N ASN A 60 -48.89 11.49 -3.07
CA ASN A 60 -50.31 11.53 -2.71
C ASN A 60 -51.02 10.18 -2.94
N CYS A 61 -50.89 9.59 -4.13
CA CYS A 61 -51.57 8.32 -4.46
C CYS A 61 -50.65 7.10 -4.55
N GLY A 62 -49.33 7.26 -4.34
CA GLY A 62 -48.36 6.17 -4.39
C GLY A 62 -48.05 5.63 -5.80
N ALA A 63 -48.69 6.16 -6.85
CA ALA A 63 -48.52 5.65 -8.21
C ALA A 63 -47.09 5.85 -8.72
N THR A 64 -46.50 4.79 -9.27
CA THR A 64 -45.23 4.84 -10.01
C THR A 64 -45.47 5.44 -11.38
N ILE A 65 -44.71 6.48 -11.73
CA ILE A 65 -44.84 7.22 -12.97
C ILE A 65 -43.69 6.83 -13.90
N ARG A 66 -44.02 6.41 -15.12
CA ARG A 66 -43.04 6.17 -16.20
C ARG A 66 -43.07 7.36 -17.15
N ASN A 67 -42.21 8.33 -16.90
CA ASN A 67 -42.01 9.49 -17.78
C ASN A 67 -40.51 9.65 -18.04
N GLU A 68 -40.07 9.32 -19.25
CA GLU A 68 -38.65 9.31 -19.61
C GLU A 68 -38.01 10.70 -19.56
N ALA A 69 -38.72 11.76 -19.97
CA ALA A 69 -38.19 13.12 -19.93
C ALA A 69 -37.90 13.57 -18.49
N VAL A 70 -38.83 13.29 -17.58
CA VAL A 70 -38.67 13.58 -16.15
C VAL A 70 -37.52 12.75 -15.57
N SER A 71 -37.47 11.44 -15.85
CA SER A 71 -36.39 10.56 -15.37
C SER A 71 -35.01 11.03 -15.84
N GLN A 72 -34.85 11.29 -17.13
CA GLN A 72 -33.58 11.74 -17.73
C GLN A 72 -33.13 13.10 -17.15
N GLN A 73 -34.06 14.03 -16.91
CA GLN A 73 -33.76 15.31 -16.28
C GLN A 73 -33.06 15.14 -14.92
N TYR A 74 -33.60 14.28 -14.04
CA TYR A 74 -33.02 14.05 -12.71
C TYR A 74 -31.78 13.16 -12.74
N GLU A 75 -31.69 12.21 -13.67
CA GLU A 75 -30.49 11.40 -13.90
C GLU A 75 -29.30 12.29 -14.28
N ASN A 76 -29.49 13.23 -15.20
CA ASN A 76 -28.43 14.16 -15.61
C ASN A 76 -28.04 15.12 -14.48
N THR A 77 -29.02 15.58 -13.69
CA THR A 77 -28.79 16.52 -12.58
C THR A 77 -28.08 15.87 -11.38
N ALA A 78 -28.38 14.61 -11.07
CA ALA A 78 -27.84 13.95 -9.88
C ALA A 78 -26.35 13.60 -10.04
N ARG A 79 -25.48 14.23 -9.26
CA ARG A 79 -24.04 13.87 -9.24
C ARG A 79 -23.80 12.59 -8.46
N THR A 80 -22.82 11.80 -8.90
CA THR A 80 -22.32 10.65 -8.13
C THR A 80 -21.63 11.14 -6.87
N PRO A 81 -21.98 10.62 -5.69
CA PRO A 81 -21.26 10.94 -4.45
C PRO A 81 -19.80 10.48 -4.49
N PHE A 82 -18.90 11.23 -3.85
CA PHE A 82 -17.47 10.93 -3.83
C PHE A 82 -17.14 9.57 -3.20
N TYR A 83 -17.95 9.08 -2.26
CA TYR A 83 -17.73 7.80 -1.59
C TYR A 83 -17.87 6.58 -2.53
N PHE A 84 -18.36 6.77 -3.76
CA PHE A 84 -18.33 5.73 -4.79
C PHE A 84 -16.91 5.48 -5.32
N PHE A 85 -15.93 6.31 -4.98
CA PHE A 85 -14.53 6.25 -5.45
C PHE A 85 -13.53 5.96 -4.32
N ILE A 86 -13.96 5.26 -3.25
CA ILE A 86 -13.08 4.99 -2.09
C ILE A 86 -11.86 4.16 -2.49
N TRP A 87 -12.03 3.14 -3.33
CA TRP A 87 -10.92 2.25 -3.68
C TRP A 87 -9.77 2.95 -4.42
N PRO A 88 -9.99 3.75 -5.48
CA PRO A 88 -8.94 4.55 -6.08
C PRO A 88 -8.20 5.45 -5.07
N ILE A 89 -8.94 6.07 -4.15
CA ILE A 89 -8.35 6.92 -3.10
C ILE A 89 -7.45 6.08 -2.17
N LEU A 90 -7.92 4.91 -1.73
CA LEU A 90 -7.14 4.01 -0.89
C LEU A 90 -5.88 3.52 -1.60
N VAL A 91 -5.97 3.21 -2.91
CA VAL A 91 -4.82 2.79 -3.72
C VAL A 91 -3.79 3.92 -3.80
N ILE A 92 -4.20 5.16 -4.05
CA ILE A 92 -3.29 6.32 -4.09
C ILE A 92 -2.60 6.52 -2.74
N ILE A 93 -3.35 6.45 -1.63
CA ILE A 93 -2.80 6.58 -0.28
C ILE A 93 -1.79 5.45 0.00
N PHE A 94 -2.12 4.22 -0.39
CA PHE A 94 -1.23 3.07 -0.21
C PHE A 94 0.07 3.21 -1.01
N ILE A 95 -0.01 3.64 -2.28
CA ILE A 95 1.17 3.91 -3.10
C ILE A 95 2.03 5.03 -2.49
N ALA A 96 1.42 6.13 -2.04
CA ALA A 96 2.13 7.22 -1.38
C ALA A 96 2.83 6.76 -0.10
N PHE A 97 2.17 5.90 0.70
CA PHE A 97 2.76 5.29 1.88
C PHE A 97 3.97 4.41 1.53
N MET A 98 3.85 3.54 0.51
CA MET A 98 4.95 2.69 0.04
C MET A 98 6.15 3.52 -0.42
N ILE A 99 5.92 4.60 -1.17
CA ILE A 99 6.99 5.52 -1.61
C ILE A 99 7.65 6.19 -0.41
N LYS A 100 6.86 6.73 0.52
CA LYS A 100 7.37 7.39 1.74
C LYS A 100 8.23 6.42 2.57
N SER A 101 7.71 5.23 2.83
CA SER A 101 8.42 4.18 3.59
C SER A 101 9.74 3.81 2.91
N ASN A 102 9.74 3.62 1.58
CA ASN A 102 10.96 3.32 0.85
C ASN A 102 12.00 4.45 0.95
N LEU A 103 11.58 5.72 0.80
CA LEU A 103 12.46 6.88 0.92
C LEU A 103 13.06 6.99 2.33
N GLU A 104 12.28 6.74 3.37
CA GLU A 104 12.76 6.73 4.76
C GLU A 104 13.81 5.64 4.96
N THR A 105 13.55 4.40 4.53
CA THR A 105 14.52 3.31 4.61
C THR A 105 15.81 3.61 3.84
N GLN A 106 15.75 4.21 2.65
CA GLN A 106 16.96 4.61 1.92
C GLN A 106 17.75 5.70 2.65
N LYS A 107 17.07 6.68 3.25
CA LYS A 107 17.72 7.74 4.04
C LYS A 107 18.39 7.18 5.28
N GLU A 108 17.73 6.28 6.01
CA GLU A 108 18.30 5.61 7.19
C GLU A 108 19.52 4.78 6.81
N LYS A 109 19.42 3.95 5.77
CA LYS A 109 20.54 3.19 5.23
C LYS A 109 21.72 4.10 4.90
N GLN A 110 21.48 5.20 4.20
CA GLN A 110 22.53 6.17 3.84
C GLN A 110 23.13 6.86 5.08
N ALA A 111 22.32 7.18 6.07
CA ALA A 111 22.77 7.78 7.33
C ALA A 111 23.67 6.82 8.11
N PHE A 112 23.28 5.55 8.24
CA PHE A 112 24.06 4.52 8.94
C PHE A 112 25.38 4.21 8.25
N ILE A 113 25.41 4.23 6.91
CA ILE A 113 26.66 4.06 6.14
C ILE A 113 27.57 5.28 6.23
N ASN A 114 27.01 6.49 6.35
CA ASN A 114 27.81 7.71 6.49
C ASN A 114 28.44 7.85 7.88
N ASP A 115 27.73 7.41 8.91
CA ASP A 115 28.17 7.37 10.31
C ASP A 115 28.05 5.93 10.85
N PRO A 116 28.96 5.02 10.46
CA PRO A 116 28.92 3.62 10.88
C PRO A 116 29.23 3.48 12.38
N LYS A 117 28.57 2.55 13.06
CA LYS A 117 28.72 2.30 14.49
C LYS A 117 29.02 0.83 14.76
N VAL A 118 29.77 0.59 15.83
CA VAL A 118 29.99 -0.76 16.34
C VAL A 118 28.63 -1.38 16.67
N GLY A 119 28.44 -2.62 16.23
CA GLY A 119 27.19 -3.35 16.35
C GLY A 119 26.32 -3.30 15.10
N ASP A 120 26.52 -2.39 14.15
CA ASP A 120 25.71 -2.39 12.92
C ASP A 120 25.83 -3.71 12.16
N VAL A 121 24.73 -4.15 11.54
CA VAL A 121 24.70 -5.35 10.69
C VAL A 121 24.34 -4.97 9.27
N TYR A 122 25.20 -5.33 8.32
CA TYR A 122 25.04 -5.04 6.91
C TYR A 122 24.64 -6.32 6.18
N THR A 123 23.59 -6.27 5.36
CA THR A 123 23.28 -7.35 4.44
C THR A 123 23.94 -7.06 3.10
N ILE A 124 24.88 -7.92 2.72
CA ILE A 124 25.63 -7.81 1.49
C ILE A 124 25.04 -8.77 0.46
N ARG A 125 24.72 -8.24 -0.72
CA ARG A 125 24.30 -8.97 -1.91
C ARG A 125 25.51 -9.21 -2.80
N LYS A 126 25.73 -10.46 -3.17
CA LYS A 126 26.73 -10.86 -4.16
C LYS A 126 26.03 -11.56 -5.33
N GLU A 127 26.30 -11.08 -6.53
CA GLU A 127 25.74 -11.64 -7.76
C GLU A 127 26.81 -12.50 -8.45
N ASP A 128 26.53 -13.79 -8.61
CA ASP A 128 27.42 -14.74 -9.26
C ASP A 128 26.62 -15.56 -10.28
N THR A 129 27.09 -15.60 -11.54
CA THR A 129 26.55 -16.45 -12.62
C THR A 129 25.01 -16.41 -12.76
N GLY A 130 24.41 -15.22 -12.57
CA GLY A 130 22.97 -14.99 -12.68
C GLY A 130 22.15 -15.38 -11.45
N LYS A 131 22.80 -15.74 -10.34
CA LYS A 131 22.18 -15.98 -9.03
C LYS A 131 22.62 -14.93 -8.03
N SER A 132 21.67 -14.40 -7.27
CA SER A 132 21.96 -13.49 -6.16
C SER A 132 22.08 -14.28 -4.88
N SER A 133 23.18 -14.07 -4.17
CA SER A 133 23.43 -14.58 -2.84
C SER A 133 23.54 -13.45 -1.83
N TYR A 134 23.23 -13.75 -0.57
CA TYR A 134 23.19 -12.79 0.51
C TYR A 134 23.92 -13.34 1.72
N TYR A 135 24.58 -12.46 2.45
CA TYR A 135 25.20 -12.76 3.74
C TYR A 135 25.21 -11.49 4.60
N PHE A 136 25.50 -11.65 5.88
CA PHE A 136 25.49 -10.59 6.87
C PHE A 136 26.90 -10.31 7.37
N VAL A 137 27.16 -9.04 7.66
CA VAL A 137 28.42 -8.59 8.24
C VAL A 137 28.12 -7.70 9.45
N ARG A 138 28.65 -8.03 10.62
CA ARG A 138 28.46 -7.25 11.85
C ARG A 138 29.72 -6.47 12.20
N LEU A 139 29.60 -5.16 12.36
CA LEU A 139 30.71 -4.29 12.70
C LEU A 139 31.12 -4.47 14.17
N ILE A 140 32.42 -4.65 14.42
CA ILE A 140 32.95 -4.89 15.77
C ILE A 140 33.88 -3.80 16.26
N ARG A 141 34.60 -3.14 15.35
CA ARG A 141 35.60 -2.13 15.70
C ARG A 141 35.73 -1.11 14.57
N ILE A 142 35.89 0.16 14.92
CA ILE A 142 36.04 1.27 13.98
C ILE A 142 37.20 2.14 14.45
N GLU A 143 38.27 2.19 13.68
CA GLU A 143 39.51 2.93 13.97
C GLU A 143 39.85 3.84 12.80
N GLY A 144 39.57 5.14 12.96
CA GLY A 144 39.74 6.11 11.87
C GLY A 144 38.86 5.75 10.67
N ASP A 145 39.50 5.37 9.56
CA ASP A 145 38.83 4.94 8.33
C ASP A 145 38.69 3.41 8.19
N THR A 146 39.27 2.65 9.10
CA THR A 146 39.24 1.19 9.10
C THR A 146 38.07 0.68 9.93
N ILE A 147 37.33 -0.26 9.37
CA ILE A 147 36.20 -0.95 10.01
C ILE A 147 36.52 -2.44 10.01
N THR A 148 36.52 -3.03 11.20
CA THR A 148 36.62 -4.48 11.38
C THR A 148 35.23 -5.06 11.62
N ALA A 149 34.94 -6.20 11.02
CA ALA A 149 33.64 -6.86 11.10
C ALA A 149 33.75 -8.39 11.09
N TYR A 150 32.76 -9.05 11.67
CA TYR A 150 32.54 -10.50 11.52
C TYR A 150 31.54 -10.77 10.41
N HIS A 151 31.74 -11.87 9.68
CA HIS A 151 30.75 -12.41 8.76
C HIS A 151 29.91 -13.48 9.44
N ASN A 152 28.74 -13.77 8.90
CA ASN A 152 27.94 -14.91 9.34
C ASN A 152 28.37 -16.20 8.64
N ASN A 153 28.10 -17.34 9.27
CA ASN A 153 28.56 -18.65 8.78
C ASN A 153 27.85 -19.10 7.48
N PHE A 154 26.64 -18.62 7.20
CA PHE A 154 25.87 -19.04 6.02
C PHE A 154 25.87 -18.04 4.86
N VAL A 155 25.77 -18.57 3.64
CA VAL A 155 25.45 -17.79 2.44
C VAL A 155 24.08 -18.20 1.94
N TYR A 156 23.18 -17.23 1.83
CA TYR A 156 21.78 -17.42 1.46
C TYR A 156 21.60 -17.26 -0.05
N SER A 157 20.92 -18.19 -0.70
CA SER A 157 20.65 -18.14 -2.16
C SER A 157 19.48 -17.21 -2.55
N GLY A 158 18.95 -16.44 -1.59
CA GLY A 158 17.81 -15.53 -1.77
C GLY A 158 17.82 -14.45 -0.71
N TYR A 159 16.98 -13.42 -0.88
CA TYR A 159 16.87 -12.35 0.09
C TYR A 159 16.44 -12.90 1.44
N VAL A 160 17.12 -12.45 2.48
CA VAL A 160 16.88 -12.81 3.87
C VAL A 160 16.93 -11.54 4.72
N ASP A 161 15.98 -11.41 5.63
CA ASP A 161 15.85 -10.25 6.52
C ASP A 161 16.56 -10.44 7.86
N LYS A 162 16.81 -11.69 8.29
CA LYS A 162 17.53 -12.05 9.52
C LYS A 162 18.29 -13.37 9.43
N LEU A 163 19.27 -13.58 10.32
CA LEU A 163 20.01 -14.84 10.41
C LEU A 163 19.06 -16.04 10.65
N ASP A 164 19.28 -17.15 9.94
CA ASP A 164 18.61 -18.44 10.21
C ASP A 164 18.88 -18.91 11.64
N LYS A 165 18.00 -19.77 12.21
CA LYS A 165 18.08 -20.27 13.59
C LYS A 165 19.42 -20.92 13.94
N ASP A 166 20.08 -21.55 12.97
CA ASP A 166 21.36 -22.23 13.18
C ASP A 166 22.58 -21.38 12.79
N ASP A 167 22.36 -20.18 12.26
CA ASP A 167 23.41 -19.25 11.82
C ASP A 167 23.86 -18.29 12.94
N PHE A 168 25.08 -17.80 12.83
CA PHE A 168 25.76 -16.95 13.81
C PHE A 168 26.90 -16.18 13.16
N PHE A 169 27.33 -15.09 13.78
CA PHE A 169 28.56 -14.39 13.39
C PHE A 169 29.78 -15.13 13.95
N ASP A 170 30.73 -15.44 13.06
CA ASP A 170 31.97 -16.15 13.40
C ASP A 170 33.02 -15.17 13.97
N GLN A 171 33.39 -15.38 15.23
CA GLN A 171 34.38 -14.55 15.92
C GLN A 171 35.83 -14.89 15.54
N ALA A 172 36.07 -16.04 14.91
CA ALA A 172 37.40 -16.47 14.50
C ALA A 172 37.89 -15.75 13.24
N GLU A 173 36.98 -15.22 12.43
CA GLU A 173 37.30 -14.58 11.14
C GLU A 173 36.96 -13.08 11.13
N GLU A 174 37.99 -12.24 11.21
CA GLU A 174 37.88 -10.78 11.10
C GLU A 174 38.09 -10.30 9.66
N PHE A 175 37.13 -9.52 9.15
CA PHE A 175 37.22 -8.84 7.86
C PHE A 175 37.45 -7.35 8.08
N MET A 176 38.30 -6.76 7.24
CA MET A 176 38.58 -5.33 7.26
C MET A 176 38.04 -4.64 6.01
N PHE A 177 37.32 -3.55 6.24
CA PHE A 177 36.80 -2.67 5.22
C PHE A 177 37.25 -1.23 5.49
N LEU A 178 37.44 -0.44 4.44
CA LEU A 178 37.61 1.00 4.58
C LEU A 178 36.25 1.70 4.47
N LYS A 179 36.02 2.78 5.22
CA LYS A 179 34.80 3.61 5.11
C LYS A 179 34.46 4.01 3.66
N PRO A 180 35.43 4.42 2.80
CA PRO A 180 35.16 4.67 1.39
C PRO A 180 34.69 3.44 0.60
N GLN A 181 35.14 2.23 0.96
CA GLN A 181 34.71 0.99 0.30
C GLN A 181 33.25 0.70 0.61
N ILE A 182 32.84 0.78 1.88
CA ILE A 182 31.43 0.58 2.28
C ILE A 182 30.51 1.59 1.59
N LYS A 183 30.93 2.86 1.47
CA LYS A 183 30.20 3.88 0.69
C LYS A 183 30.10 3.53 -0.79
N LYS A 184 31.14 2.91 -1.37
CA LYS A 184 31.13 2.42 -2.76
C LYS A 184 30.17 1.24 -2.91
N MET A 185 30.19 0.29 -1.98
CA MET A 185 29.30 -0.88 -1.96
C MET A 185 27.82 -0.49 -1.83
N LEU A 186 27.52 0.58 -1.09
CA LEU A 186 26.18 1.15 -1.07
C LEU A 186 25.78 1.70 -2.45
N LYS A 187 26.67 2.46 -3.11
CA LYS A 187 26.41 3.05 -4.43
C LYS A 187 26.31 2.00 -5.55
N SER A 188 27.04 0.90 -5.46
CA SER A 188 26.96 -0.22 -6.41
C SER A 188 25.75 -1.13 -6.19
N GLY A 189 25.02 -0.96 -5.08
CA GLY A 189 23.87 -1.79 -4.73
C GLY A 189 24.24 -3.14 -4.10
N GLU A 190 25.50 -3.31 -3.68
CA GLU A 190 25.96 -4.49 -2.93
C GLU A 190 25.42 -4.47 -1.50
N ILE A 191 25.34 -3.30 -0.85
CA ILE A 191 24.70 -3.19 0.48
C ILE A 191 23.20 -3.01 0.29
N ASN A 192 22.46 -4.07 0.61
CA ASN A 192 21.01 -4.11 0.45
C ASN A 192 20.30 -3.39 1.60
N SER A 193 20.65 -3.76 2.83
CA SER A 193 20.07 -3.23 4.08
C SER A 193 21.15 -3.05 5.16
N VAL A 194 20.85 -2.16 6.10
CA VAL A 194 21.69 -1.87 7.28
C VAL A 194 20.79 -1.83 8.50
N TYR A 195 21.09 -2.66 9.48
CA TYR A 195 20.36 -2.75 10.73
C TYR A 195 21.20 -2.15 11.86
N ARG A 196 20.56 -1.26 12.61
CA ARG A 196 21.08 -0.62 13.82
C ARG A 196 19.97 -0.61 14.86
N TYR A 197 20.32 -0.86 16.12
CA TYR A 197 19.35 -0.98 17.23
C TYR A 197 18.39 -2.17 17.07
N TYR A 198 18.91 -3.31 16.60
CA TYR A 198 18.15 -4.57 16.57
C TYR A 198 18.09 -5.20 17.97
N ASP A 199 17.00 -5.90 18.25
CA ASP A 199 16.70 -6.55 19.51
C ASP A 199 16.91 -8.08 19.43
N GLY A 200 16.60 -8.79 20.52
CA GLY A 200 16.75 -10.25 20.59
C GLY A 200 16.03 -11.01 19.48
N ASP A 201 14.87 -10.52 19.04
CA ASP A 201 13.99 -11.17 18.07
C ASP A 201 14.48 -11.04 16.61
N ASP A 202 15.38 -10.10 16.34
CA ASP A 202 15.96 -9.86 15.02
C ASP A 202 17.04 -10.89 14.65
N GLY A 203 17.44 -11.74 15.59
CA GLY A 203 18.33 -12.88 15.33
C GLY A 203 19.80 -12.53 15.11
N PHE A 204 20.18 -11.25 15.19
CA PHE A 204 21.56 -10.77 14.99
C PHE A 204 22.46 -10.82 16.24
N ASN A 205 21.91 -11.24 17.39
CA ASN A 205 22.64 -11.29 18.66
C ASN A 205 23.48 -12.57 18.87
N ARG A 206 23.55 -13.45 17.87
CA ARG A 206 24.23 -14.76 17.97
C ARG A 206 25.65 -14.67 17.44
N MET A 207 26.60 -15.00 18.29
CA MET A 207 28.04 -14.99 17.99
C MET A 207 28.63 -16.31 18.50
N ARG A 208 29.58 -16.89 17.76
CA ARG A 208 30.33 -18.07 18.22
C ARG A 208 31.80 -17.99 17.84
#